data_AF-A0AAD8A3B2-F1
#
_entry.id   AF-A0AAD8A3B2-F1
#
_cell.length_a   1.000
_cell.length_b   1.000
_cell.length_c   1.000
_cell.angle_alpha   90.00
_cell.angle_beta   90.00
_cell.angle_gamma   90.00
#
_symmetry.space_group_name_H-M   'P 1'
#
loop_
_entity.id
_entity.type
_entity.pdbx_description
1 polymer ?
#
loop_
_entity_poly.entity_id
_entity_poly.type
_entity_poly.pdbx_seq_one_letter_code
_entity_poly.pdbx_strand_id
1 'polypeptide(L)'
;EFRVRVTVMDKNDSPPSFSNTPLEFSVTEDLPTGQMVASLRASDPDTLGHITYSLVSGDEGHFHLDTADTGVLRLREALDRETRDTYRLQVRASDGVQHTDTMVTIM
;
A
#
# COMPACT_ATOMS: atom_id res chain seq x y z
N GLU A 1 -40.05 30.69 -3.77
CA GLU A 1 -39.08 30.01 -4.68
C GLU A 1 -38.26 29.03 -3.86
N PHE A 2 -38.22 27.75 -4.23
CA PHE A 2 -37.42 26.75 -3.52
C PHE A 2 -36.15 26.47 -4.33
N ARG A 3 -35.00 26.78 -3.74
CA ARG A 3 -33.69 26.57 -4.35
C ARG A 3 -33.22 25.16 -3.95
N VAL A 4 -33.43 24.18 -4.81
CA VAL A 4 -32.91 22.82 -4.62
C VAL A 4 -31.42 22.84 -4.94
N ARG A 5 -30.57 22.63 -3.92
CA ARG A 5 -29.16 22.29 -4.14
C ARG A 5 -29.07 20.78 -4.29
N VAL A 6 -28.97 20.31 -5.52
CA VAL A 6 -28.55 18.93 -5.79
C VAL A 6 -27.02 18.92 -5.70
N THR A 7 -26.49 18.44 -4.58
CA THR A 7 -25.07 18.08 -4.51
C THR A 7 -24.99 16.65 -5.02
N VAL A 8 -24.55 16.48 -6.27
CA VAL A 8 -24.19 15.14 -6.77
C VAL A 8 -22.98 14.72 -5.95
N MET A 9 -23.16 13.82 -4.98
CA MET A 9 -22.03 13.09 -4.43
C MET A 9 -21.47 12.27 -5.57
N ASP A 10 -20.19 12.48 -5.87
CA ASP A 10 -19.46 11.62 -6.78
C ASP A 10 -19.59 10.19 -6.24
N LYS A 11 -20.21 9.32 -7.03
CA LYS A 11 -20.45 7.95 -6.62
C LYS A 11 -19.16 7.22 -6.91
N ASN A 12 -18.36 6.98 -5.88
CA ASN A 12 -17.16 6.18 -6.05
C ASN A 12 -17.59 4.75 -6.45
N ASP A 13 -17.41 4.42 -7.73
CA ASP A 13 -17.97 3.22 -8.37
C ASP A 13 -16.88 2.16 -8.63
N SER A 14 -15.60 2.52 -8.48
CA SER A 14 -14.43 1.67 -8.68
C SER A 14 -13.49 1.78 -7.48
N PRO A 15 -12.96 0.67 -6.94
CA PRO A 15 -11.95 0.72 -5.90
C PRO A 15 -10.57 1.10 -6.47
N PRO A 16 -9.63 1.57 -5.63
CA PRO A 16 -8.28 1.90 -6.06
C PRO A 16 -7.56 0.65 -6.55
N SER A 17 -6.73 0.78 -7.58
CA SER A 17 -6.01 -0.35 -8.19
C SER A 17 -4.51 -0.15 -8.08
N PHE A 18 -3.79 -1.18 -7.61
CA PHE A 18 -2.32 -1.14 -7.56
C PHE A 18 -1.74 -1.21 -8.97
N SER A 19 -0.73 -0.37 -9.22
CA SER A 19 0.08 -0.42 -10.43
C SER A 19 1.10 -1.54 -10.35
N ASN A 20 1.56 -2.04 -11.49
CA ASN A 20 2.70 -2.97 -11.59
C ASN A 20 2.52 -4.31 -10.83
N THR A 21 1.31 -4.87 -10.82
CA THR A 21 1.07 -6.22 -10.28
C THR A 21 1.62 -7.30 -11.22
N PRO A 22 2.24 -8.39 -10.71
CA PRO A 22 2.43 -8.71 -9.30
C PRO A 22 3.51 -7.85 -8.62
N LEU A 23 3.31 -7.54 -7.33
CA LEU A 23 4.21 -6.71 -6.54
C LEU A 23 5.27 -7.58 -5.88
N GLU A 24 6.37 -7.81 -6.58
CA GLU A 24 7.50 -8.63 -6.12
C GLU A 24 8.76 -7.78 -6.07
N PHE A 25 9.44 -7.79 -4.93
CA PHE A 25 10.65 -7.00 -4.70
C PHE A 25 11.76 -7.89 -4.14
N SER A 26 12.99 -7.68 -4.61
CA SER A 26 14.17 -8.36 -4.09
C SER A 26 15.01 -7.40 -3.25
N VAL A 27 15.29 -7.79 -2.01
CA VAL A 27 16.03 -6.99 -1.03
C VAL A 27 17.16 -7.79 -0.41
N THR A 28 18.36 -7.22 -0.33
CA THR A 28 19.48 -7.87 0.36
C THR A 28 19.28 -7.84 1.87
N GLU A 29 19.74 -8.86 2.60
CA GLU A 29 19.71 -8.83 4.07
C GLU A 29 20.58 -7.74 4.68
N ASP A 30 21.62 -7.34 3.96
CA ASP A 30 22.50 -6.22 4.30
C ASP A 30 21.79 -4.85 4.30
N LEU A 31 20.51 -4.78 3.89
CA LEU A 31 19.77 -3.53 3.87
C LEU A 31 19.64 -2.99 5.31
N PRO A 32 20.15 -1.78 5.60
CA PRO A 32 20.04 -1.22 6.94
C PRO A 32 18.59 -0.94 7.34
N THR A 33 18.28 -1.12 8.62
CA THR A 33 16.97 -0.73 9.19
C THR A 33 16.69 0.75 8.92
N GLY A 34 15.44 1.06 8.56
CA GLY A 34 14.97 2.39 8.18
C GLY A 34 15.07 2.69 6.68
N GLN A 35 15.78 1.86 5.90
CA GLN A 35 15.85 2.05 4.45
C GLN A 35 14.56 1.65 3.74
N MET A 36 14.37 2.23 2.54
CA MET A 36 13.25 1.93 1.67
C MET A 36 13.43 0.55 1.03
N VAL A 37 12.39 -0.28 1.17
CA VAL A 37 12.26 -1.61 0.57
C VAL A 37 11.56 -1.52 -0.77
N ALA A 38 10.43 -0.80 -0.82
CA ALA A 38 9.61 -0.66 -2.01
C ALA A 38 8.80 0.63 -1.98
N SER A 39 8.38 1.10 -3.15
CA SER A 39 7.38 2.16 -3.29
C SER A 39 6.16 1.58 -3.97
N LEU A 40 5.05 1.52 -3.24
CA LEU A 40 3.77 1.05 -3.73
C LEU A 40 2.99 2.23 -4.33
N ARG A 41 2.29 1.96 -5.42
CA ARG A 41 1.45 2.96 -6.07
C ARG A 41 0.13 2.32 -6.48
N ALA A 42 -0.95 3.00 -6.14
CA ALA A 42 -2.29 2.71 -6.59
C ALA A 42 -2.92 3.96 -7.21
N SER A 43 -3.92 3.73 -8.05
CA SER A 43 -4.70 4.77 -8.72
C SER A 43 -6.17 4.37 -8.75
N ASP A 44 -7.03 5.36 -8.53
CA ASP A 44 -8.47 5.23 -8.59
C ASP A 44 -8.98 6.08 -9.77
N PRO A 45 -9.76 5.52 -10.72
CA PRO A 45 -10.23 6.27 -11.87
C PRO A 45 -11.35 7.26 -11.54
N ASP A 46 -12.12 7.01 -10.49
CA ASP A 46 -13.25 7.85 -10.06
C ASP A 46 -12.75 8.96 -9.12
N THR A 47 -11.70 8.67 -8.35
CA THR A 47 -11.14 9.60 -7.38
C THR A 47 -9.85 10.24 -7.89
N LEU A 48 -9.90 11.56 -8.16
CA LEU A 48 -8.68 12.40 -8.30
C LEU A 48 -7.94 12.62 -6.95
N GLY A 49 -8.51 12.10 -5.86
CA GLY A 49 -8.13 12.35 -4.47
C GLY A 49 -7.21 11.30 -3.82
N HIS A 50 -6.85 11.61 -2.58
CA HIS A 50 -5.79 11.00 -1.78
C HIS A 50 -6.00 9.49 -1.54
N ILE A 51 -5.09 8.67 -2.04
CA ILE A 51 -5.03 7.23 -1.72
C ILE A 51 -4.11 7.03 -0.53
N THR A 52 -4.64 6.31 0.45
CA THR A 52 -3.90 5.90 1.64
C THR A 52 -3.50 4.43 1.55
N TYR A 53 -2.31 4.11 2.06
CA TYR A 53 -1.75 2.77 2.11
C TYR A 53 -1.65 2.33 3.57
N SER A 54 -2.03 1.08 3.83
CA SER A 54 -1.89 0.47 5.15
C SER A 54 -1.43 -0.98 5.01
N LEU A 55 -0.64 -1.44 5.98
CA LEU A 55 -0.19 -2.82 6.04
C LEU A 55 -1.18 -3.60 6.91
N VAL A 56 -1.79 -4.63 6.32
CA VAL A 56 -2.87 -5.41 6.92
C VAL A 56 -2.29 -6.57 7.73
N SER A 57 -1.30 -7.27 7.18
CA SER A 57 -0.66 -8.41 7.83
C SER A 57 0.64 -8.83 7.14
N GLY A 58 1.44 -9.67 7.81
CA GLY A 58 2.59 -10.35 7.23
C GLY A 58 3.93 -9.62 7.44
N ASP A 59 3.92 -8.43 8.05
CA ASP A 59 5.15 -7.70 8.38
C ASP A 59 5.94 -8.39 9.49
N GLU A 60 5.27 -9.04 10.44
CA GLU A 60 5.89 -9.71 11.58
C GLU A 60 6.87 -8.81 12.36
N GLY A 61 6.68 -7.48 12.33
CA GLY A 61 7.59 -6.51 12.93
C GLY A 61 8.76 -6.06 12.03
N HIS A 62 9.02 -6.73 10.90
CA HIS A 62 10.13 -6.39 10.01
C HIS A 62 9.85 -5.23 9.06
N PHE A 63 8.59 -4.89 8.79
CA PHE A 63 8.23 -3.88 7.79
C PHE A 63 7.22 -2.87 8.34
N HIS A 64 7.27 -1.65 7.81
CA HIS A 64 6.24 -0.64 8.04
C HIS A 64 6.08 0.26 6.81
N LEU A 65 4.92 0.88 6.67
CA LEU A 65 4.71 1.97 5.72
C LEU A 65 5.06 3.30 6.40
N ASP A 66 5.84 4.14 5.72
CA ASP A 66 6.38 5.40 6.24
C ASP A 66 5.25 6.39 6.61
N THR A 67 4.45 6.77 5.60
CA THR A 67 3.21 7.53 5.80
C THR A 67 2.12 6.93 4.95
N ALA A 68 0.87 7.09 5.39
CA ALA A 68 -0.28 6.57 4.67
C ALA A 68 -0.35 7.09 3.23
N ASP A 69 0.19 8.27 2.92
CA ASP A 69 0.04 8.89 1.59
C ASP A 69 1.17 8.55 0.61
N THR A 70 2.33 8.08 1.09
CA THR A 70 3.51 7.87 0.23
C THR A 70 3.59 6.48 -0.37
N GLY A 71 2.97 5.48 0.26
CA GLY A 71 3.09 4.08 -0.16
C GLY A 71 4.51 3.51 -0.03
N VAL A 72 5.40 4.19 0.70
CA VAL A 72 6.80 3.77 0.87
C VAL A 72 6.88 2.72 1.98
N LEU A 73 7.24 1.50 1.60
CA LEU A 73 7.52 0.40 2.51
C LEU A 73 8.99 0.49 2.96
N ARG A 74 9.20 0.46 4.27
CA ARG A 74 10.52 0.53 4.90
C ARG A 74 10.81 -0.69 5.76
N LEU A 75 12.09 -1.00 5.85
CA LEU A 75 12.59 -2.02 6.76
C LEU A 75 12.60 -1.47 8.19
N ARG A 76 12.08 -2.23 9.14
CA ARG A 76 12.03 -1.91 10.56
C ARG A 76 13.04 -2.73 11.36
N GLU A 77 13.18 -4.01 11.02
CA GLU A 77 14.15 -4.92 11.63
C GLU A 77 14.99 -5.59 10.55
N ALA A 78 16.23 -5.93 10.86
CA ALA A 78 17.14 -6.57 9.91
C ALA A 78 16.52 -7.88 9.38
N LEU A 79 16.82 -8.19 8.13
CA LEU A 79 16.44 -9.47 7.54
C LEU A 79 17.55 -10.50 7.84
N ASP A 80 17.14 -11.76 7.89
CA ASP A 80 18.02 -12.92 7.97
C ASP A 80 17.49 -13.91 6.94
N ARG A 81 18.20 -14.07 5.83
CA ARG A 81 17.70 -14.85 4.68
C ARG A 81 17.84 -16.34 4.90
N GLU A 82 18.75 -16.78 5.77
CA GLU A 82 18.86 -18.17 6.20
C GLU A 82 17.69 -18.59 7.10
N THR A 83 17.21 -17.68 7.96
CA THR A 83 16.03 -17.91 8.80
C THR A 83 14.75 -17.77 7.99
N ARG A 84 14.66 -16.75 7.12
CA ARG A 84 13.48 -16.51 6.30
C ARG A 84 13.81 -15.84 4.96
N ASP A 85 13.62 -16.61 3.90
CA ASP A 85 13.89 -16.20 2.53
C ASP A 85 12.80 -15.32 1.92
N THR A 86 11.56 -15.41 2.39
CA THR A 86 10.40 -14.76 1.78
C THR A 86 9.43 -14.17 2.79
N TYR A 87 9.01 -12.92 2.55
CA TYR A 87 7.90 -12.27 3.25
C TYR A 87 6.74 -12.00 2.30
N ARG A 88 5.52 -12.26 2.78
CA ARG A 88 4.27 -12.01 2.04
C ARG A 88 3.44 -11.02 2.84
N LEU A 89 3.46 -9.77 2.40
CA LEU A 89 2.81 -8.65 3.07
C LEU A 89 1.46 -8.39 2.39
N GLN A 90 0.39 -8.43 3.16
CA GLN A 90 -0.91 -7.97 2.67
C GLN A 90 -0.99 -6.46 2.86
N VAL A 91 -1.11 -5.71 1.76
CA VAL A 91 -1.18 -4.25 1.77
C VAL A 91 -2.50 -3.80 1.19
N ARG A 92 -3.09 -2.78 1.81
CA ARG A 92 -4.35 -2.15 1.42
C ARG A 92 -4.11 -0.75 0.88
N ALA A 93 -4.66 -0.47 -0.29
CA ALA A 93 -4.86 0.90 -0.79
C ALA A 93 -6.32 1.30 -0.57
N SER A 94 -6.59 2.50 -0.06
CA SER A 94 -7.94 3.01 0.17
C SER A 94 -8.06 4.48 -0.23
N ASP A 95 -9.16 4.82 -0.90
CA ASP A 95 -9.55 6.21 -1.23
C ASP A 95 -10.42 6.86 -0.13
N GLY A 96 -10.64 6.17 1.00
CA GLY A 96 -11.50 6.60 2.10
C GLY A 96 -12.95 6.10 2.03
N VAL A 97 -13.39 5.56 0.90
CA VAL A 97 -14.72 4.95 0.67
C VAL A 97 -14.57 3.47 0.31
N GLN A 98 -13.75 3.17 -0.69
CA GLN A 98 -13.41 1.83 -1.15
C GLN A 98 -11.94 1.51 -0.88
N HIS A 99 -11.60 0.23 -1.00
CA HIS A 99 -10.24 -0.25 -0.83
C HIS A 99 -9.97 -1.51 -1.64
N THR A 100 -8.69 -1.73 -1.93
CA THR A 100 -8.18 -2.95 -2.54
C THR A 100 -7.03 -3.48 -1.72
N ASP A 101 -7.05 -4.78 -1.48
CA ASP A 101 -5.96 -5.50 -0.84
C ASP A 101 -5.16 -6.26 -1.89
N THR A 102 -3.84 -6.24 -1.76
CA THR A 102 -2.94 -7.02 -2.62
C THR A 102 -1.85 -7.67 -1.79
N MET A 103 -1.25 -8.72 -2.35
CA MET A 103 -0.06 -9.35 -1.78
C MET A 103 1.20 -8.69 -2.37
N VAL A 104 2.13 -8.33 -1.49
CA VAL A 104 3.48 -7.89 -1.82
C VAL A 104 4.46 -8.95 -1.35
N THR A 105 5.29 -9.46 -2.25
CA THR A 105 6.28 -10.49 -1.94
C THR A 105 7.66 -9.85 -1.87
N ILE A 106 8.36 -10.02 -0.74
CA ILE A 106 9.74 -9.59 -0.55
C ILE A 106 10.64 -10.83 -0.51
N MET A 107 11.54 -10.94 -1.49
CA MET A 107 12.53 -12.01 -1.69
C MET A 107 13.95 -11.48 -1.54
#